data_AF-A0A9R0NSH1-F1
#
_entry.id   AF-A0A9R0NSH1-F1
#
_cell.length_a   1.000
_cell.length_b   1.000
_cell.length_c   1.000
_cell.angle_alpha   90.00
_cell.angle_beta   90.00
_cell.angle_gamma   90.00
#
_symmetry.space_group_name_H-M   'P 1'
#
loop_
_entity.id
_entity.type
_entity.pdbx_description
1 polymer ?
#
loop_
_entity_poly.entity_id
_entity_poly.type
_entity_poly.pdbx_seq_one_letter_code
_entity_poly.pdbx_strand_id
1 'polypeptide(L)'
;MDGSGFHVDEGAYTRYAREVDPLGEDVKGAAEKHVGPHVTLGGHGFSEMGGESGFSGAYSGRMRALQEKLHRVGGSWRQVGEAARQTDRNYAAVEGEHGDVLRRLGGEA
;
A
#
# COMPACT_ATOMS: atom_id res chain seq x y z
N MET A 1 36.32 -13.91 -3.37
CA MET A 1 34.88 -13.62 -3.52
C MET A 1 34.31 -13.69 -2.13
N ASP A 2 34.22 -12.54 -1.46
CA ASP A 2 33.69 -12.49 -0.10
C ASP A 2 32.19 -12.73 -0.17
N GLY A 3 31.77 -13.90 0.31
CA GLY A 3 30.38 -14.32 0.39
C GLY A 3 29.64 -13.60 1.49
N SER A 4 29.63 -12.26 1.49
CA SER A 4 28.67 -11.52 2.29
C SER A 4 27.29 -11.75 1.65
N GLY A 5 26.63 -12.82 2.08
CA GLY A 5 25.22 -13.04 1.79
C GLY A 5 24.41 -11.80 2.15
N PHE A 6 23.27 -11.64 1.48
CA PHE A 6 22.38 -10.49 1.63
C PHE A 6 21.96 -10.35 3.11
N HIS A 7 22.63 -9.48 3.86
CA HIS A 7 22.33 -9.21 5.26
C HIS A 7 21.25 -8.14 5.32
N VAL A 8 20.13 -8.47 5.94
CA VAL A 8 19.07 -7.50 6.22
C VAL A 8 19.14 -7.19 7.70
N ASP A 9 19.18 -5.91 8.05
CA ASP A 9 19.14 -5.49 9.45
C ASP A 9 17.88 -6.03 10.14
N GLU A 10 18.06 -6.57 11.35
CA GLU A 10 16.96 -7.11 12.14
C GLU A 10 15.83 -6.07 12.29
N GLY A 11 14.61 -6.48 11.91
CA GLY A 11 13.42 -5.62 11.98
C GLY A 11 13.31 -4.55 10.89
N ALA A 12 14.19 -4.51 9.88
CA ALA A 12 14.08 -3.56 8.77
C ALA A 12 12.74 -3.67 8.02
N TYR A 13 12.26 -4.88 7.76
CA TYR A 13 10.96 -5.11 7.13
C TYR A 13 9.79 -4.73 8.03
N THR A 14 9.88 -5.02 9.33
CA THR A 14 8.88 -4.61 10.32
C THR A 14 8.81 -3.08 10.43
N ARG A 15 9.95 -2.38 10.41
CA ARG A 15 10.01 -0.93 10.38
C ARG A 15 9.39 -0.36 9.11
N TYR A 16 9.79 -0.89 7.95
CA TYR A 16 9.22 -0.47 6.67
C TYR A 16 7.70 -0.67 6.63
N ALA A 17 7.19 -1.81 7.10
CA ALA A 17 5.75 -2.08 7.20
C ALA A 17 5.02 -1.01 8.03
N ARG A 18 5.58 -0.62 9.19
CA ARG A 18 5.02 0.45 10.04
C ARG A 18 5.01 1.82 9.36
N GLU A 19 6.03 2.12 8.56
CA GLU A 19 6.13 3.39 7.83
C GLU A 19 5.13 3.46 6.66
N VAL A 20 4.83 2.34 5.99
CA VAL A 20 3.90 2.33 4.84
C VAL A 20 2.43 2.12 5.21
N ASP A 21 2.14 1.48 6.35
CA ASP A 21 0.76 1.25 6.82
C ASP A 21 -0.11 2.53 6.86
N PRO A 22 0.35 3.69 7.38
CA PRO A 22 -0.49 4.90 7.41
C PRO A 22 -0.75 5.49 6.02
N LEU A 23 0.14 5.27 5.04
CA LEU A 23 0.03 5.87 3.71
C LEU A 23 -1.23 5.39 2.97
N GLY A 24 -1.64 4.14 3.19
CA GLY A 24 -2.86 3.60 2.61
C GLY A 24 -4.12 4.32 3.09
N GLU A 25 -4.17 4.65 4.39
CA GLU A 25 -5.27 5.38 5.00
C GLU A 25 -5.22 6.87 4.66
N ASP A 26 -4.02 7.47 4.58
CA ASP A 26 -3.85 8.86 4.14
C ASP A 26 -4.38 9.08 2.72
N VAL A 27 -4.10 8.15 1.80
CA VAL A 27 -4.61 8.21 0.42
C VAL A 27 -6.13 8.09 0.37
N LYS A 28 -6.72 7.21 1.18
CA LYS A 28 -8.20 7.07 1.26
C LYS A 28 -8.83 8.32 1.86
N GLY A 29 -8.30 8.83 2.98
CA GLY A 29 -8.80 10.03 3.64
C GLY A 29 -8.67 11.26 2.74
N ALA A 30 -7.57 11.40 2.00
CA ALA A 30 -7.42 12.47 1.01
C ALA A 30 -8.44 12.34 -0.13
N ALA A 31 -8.70 11.13 -0.61
CA ALA A 31 -9.72 10.88 -1.63
C ALA A 31 -11.13 11.25 -1.15
N GLU A 32 -11.49 10.83 0.07
CA GLU A 32 -12.78 11.17 0.67
C GLU A 32 -12.93 12.67 0.89
N LYS A 33 -11.90 13.34 1.39
CA LYS A 33 -11.93 14.77 1.71
C LYS A 33 -11.92 15.68 0.48
N HIS A 34 -11.11 15.35 -0.52
CA HIS A 34 -10.82 16.25 -1.64
C HIS A 34 -11.43 15.82 -2.97
N VAL A 35 -11.90 14.58 -3.10
CA VAL A 35 -12.53 14.08 -4.34
C VAL A 35 -14.01 13.80 -4.09
N GLY A 36 -14.35 13.15 -2.98
CA GLY A 36 -15.74 12.78 -2.61
C GLY A 36 -16.78 13.89 -2.79
N PRO A 37 -16.56 15.11 -2.24
CA PRO A 37 -17.50 16.22 -2.37
C PRO A 37 -17.70 16.73 -3.80
N HIS A 38 -16.78 16.41 -4.71
CA HIS A 38 -16.76 16.89 -6.09
C HIS A 38 -17.13 15.80 -7.08
N VAL A 39 -17.60 14.63 -6.62
CA VAL A 39 -18.04 13.52 -7.49
C VAL A 39 -19.27 13.88 -8.31
N THR A 40 -20.11 14.78 -7.81
CA THR A 40 -21.31 15.26 -8.48
C THR A 40 -21.25 16.76 -8.68
N LEU A 41 -21.41 17.22 -9.91
CA LEU A 41 -21.83 18.59 -10.19
C LEU A 41 -23.33 18.67 -9.89
N GLY A 42 -23.68 19.06 -8.67
CA GLY A 42 -25.06 19.33 -8.27
C GLY A 42 -25.11 20.66 -7.53
N GLY A 43 -25.88 21.63 -8.02
CA GLY A 43 -26.24 22.84 -7.27
C GLY A 43 -25.57 24.15 -7.71
N HIS A 44 -24.60 24.12 -8.61
CA HIS A 44 -24.09 25.32 -9.29
C HIS A 44 -24.54 25.27 -10.74
N GLY A 45 -24.97 26.39 -11.34
CA GLY A 45 -25.62 26.47 -12.68
C GLY A 45 -24.93 25.75 -13.86
N PHE A 46 -23.74 25.19 -13.66
CA PHE A 46 -23.12 24.16 -14.49
C PHE A 46 -23.90 22.84 -14.58
N SER A 47 -24.72 22.44 -13.61
CA SER A 47 -25.48 21.18 -13.71
C SER A 47 -26.58 21.22 -14.76
N GLU A 48 -27.21 22.38 -14.95
CA GLU A 48 -28.36 22.55 -15.84
C GLU A 48 -27.89 22.75 -17.28
N MET A 49 -26.94 23.67 -17.51
CA MET A 49 -26.28 23.87 -18.82
C MET A 49 -25.31 22.72 -19.19
N GLY A 50 -24.72 22.07 -18.19
CA GLY A 50 -23.89 20.88 -18.35
C GLY A 50 -24.67 19.59 -18.58
N GLY A 51 -25.98 19.59 -18.28
CA GLY A 51 -26.91 18.50 -18.59
C GLY A 51 -27.18 18.42 -20.10
N GLU A 52 -27.49 19.56 -20.73
CA GLU A 52 -27.73 19.66 -22.18
C GLU A 52 -26.48 19.34 -23.02
N SER A 53 -25.28 19.65 -22.51
CA SER A 53 -24.01 19.41 -23.21
C SER A 53 -23.37 18.05 -22.91
N GLY A 54 -23.94 17.24 -22.00
CA GLY A 54 -23.35 15.97 -21.54
C GLY A 54 -22.11 16.11 -20.64
N PHE A 55 -21.64 17.35 -20.43
CA PHE A 55 -20.45 17.65 -19.62
C PHE A 55 -20.61 17.20 -18.16
N SER A 56 -21.78 17.42 -17.56
CA SER A 56 -22.05 17.05 -16.16
C SER A 56 -21.90 15.53 -15.95
N GLY A 57 -22.37 14.73 -16.91
CA GLY A 57 -22.22 13.28 -16.91
C GLY A 57 -20.76 12.84 -17.07
N ALA A 58 -20.05 13.43 -18.05
CA ALA A 58 -18.64 13.12 -18.29
C ALA A 58 -17.74 13.47 -17.09
N TYR A 59 -17.97 14.64 -16.48
CA TYR A 59 -17.28 15.08 -15.28
C TYR A 59 -17.53 14.14 -14.10
N SER A 60 -18.81 13.84 -13.82
CA SER A 60 -19.17 12.96 -12.71
C SER A 60 -18.57 11.56 -12.90
N GLY A 61 -18.59 11.03 -14.12
CA GLY A 61 -17.93 9.77 -14.46
C GLY A 61 -16.41 9.81 -14.24
N ARG A 62 -15.75 10.90 -14.66
CA ARG A 62 -14.31 11.11 -14.44
C ARG A 62 -13.95 11.16 -12.96
N MET A 63 -14.75 11.84 -12.15
CA MET A 63 -14.51 11.98 -10.71
C MET A 63 -14.75 10.68 -9.95
N ARG A 64 -15.79 9.90 -10.31
CA ARG A 64 -15.97 8.53 -9.78
C ARG A 64 -14.79 7.63 -10.10
N ALA A 65 -14.34 7.63 -11.36
CA ALA A 65 -13.18 6.84 -11.76
C ALA A 65 -11.89 7.26 -11.02
N LEU A 66 -11.74 8.55 -10.70
CA LEU A 66 -10.63 9.04 -9.89
C LEU A 66 -10.74 8.53 -8.43
N GLN A 67 -11.92 8.62 -7.83
CA GLN A 67 -12.16 8.13 -6.47
C GLN A 67 -11.89 6.63 -6.34
N GLU A 68 -12.33 5.82 -7.31
CA GLU A 68 -12.06 4.38 -7.36
C GLU A 68 -10.56 4.07 -7.48
N LYS A 69 -9.84 4.81 -8.32
CA LYS A 69 -8.38 4.66 -8.46
C LYS A 69 -7.66 4.97 -7.15
N LEU A 70 -8.04 6.04 -6.46
CA LEU A 70 -7.43 6.40 -5.18
C LEU A 70 -7.71 5.34 -4.10
N HIS A 71 -8.93 4.80 -4.03
CA HIS A 71 -9.24 3.68 -3.14
C HIS A 71 -8.38 2.46 -3.43
N ARG A 72 -8.18 2.13 -4.71
CA ARG A 72 -7.33 1.01 -5.13
C ARG A 72 -5.86 1.22 -4.75
N VAL A 73 -5.34 2.45 -4.93
CA VAL A 73 -3.98 2.81 -4.51
C VAL A 73 -3.85 2.67 -3.00
N GLY A 74 -4.79 3.21 -2.22
CA GLY A 74 -4.80 3.05 -0.76
C GLY A 74 -4.82 1.57 -0.34
N GLY A 75 -5.60 0.73 -1.03
CA GLY A 75 -5.61 -0.72 -0.80
C GLY A 75 -4.31 -1.44 -1.20
N SER A 76 -3.58 -0.93 -2.19
CA SER A 76 -2.30 -1.51 -2.64
C SER A 76 -1.17 -1.25 -1.64
N TRP A 77 -1.18 -0.09 -0.97
CA TRP A 77 -0.23 0.21 0.12
C TRP A 77 -0.35 -0.77 1.29
N ARG A 78 -1.58 -1.21 1.62
CA ARG A 78 -1.80 -2.25 2.63
C ARG A 78 -1.14 -3.58 2.25
N GLN A 79 -1.19 -3.95 0.97
CA GLN A 79 -0.55 -5.17 0.46
C GLN A 79 0.97 -5.09 0.54
N VAL A 80 1.56 -3.91 0.34
CA VAL A 80 3.01 -3.68 0.50
C VAL A 80 3.44 -3.92 1.96
N GLY A 81 2.69 -3.39 2.93
CA GLY A 81 2.96 -3.65 4.35
C GLY A 81 2.82 -5.13 4.72
N GLU A 82 1.82 -5.82 4.18
CA GLU A 82 1.64 -7.28 4.36
C GLU A 82 2.80 -8.08 3.74
N ALA A 83 3.26 -7.72 2.55
CA ALA A 83 4.40 -8.36 1.89
C ALA A 83 5.71 -8.16 2.68
N ALA A 84 5.93 -6.97 3.23
CA ALA A 84 7.07 -6.70 4.09
C ALA A 84 7.06 -7.58 5.35
N ARG A 85 5.92 -7.65 6.05
CA ARG A 85 5.74 -8.55 7.21
C ARG A 85 5.94 -10.02 6.86
N GLN A 86 5.48 -10.46 5.69
CA GLN A 86 5.70 -11.83 5.23
C GLN A 86 7.19 -12.10 4.98
N THR A 87 7.90 -11.14 4.41
CA THR A 87 9.34 -11.25 4.13
C THR A 87 10.14 -11.35 5.43
N ASP A 88 9.80 -10.54 6.44
CA ASP A 88 10.37 -10.59 7.80
C ASP A 88 10.25 -12.00 8.42
N ARG A 89 9.05 -12.59 8.37
CA ARG A 89 8.80 -13.95 8.87
C ARG A 89 9.59 -15.01 8.14
N ASN A 90 9.73 -14.89 6.82
CA ASN A 90 10.51 -15.83 6.02
C ASN A 90 12.00 -15.77 6.38
N TYR A 91 12.55 -14.57 6.59
CA TYR A 91 13.93 -14.39 7.03
C TYR A 91 14.17 -15.01 8.41
N ALA A 92 13.31 -14.72 9.39
CA ALA A 92 13.43 -15.29 10.73
C ALA A 92 13.39 -16.83 10.73
N ALA A 93 12.58 -17.45 9.85
CA ALA A 93 12.54 -18.90 9.71
C ALA A 93 13.87 -19.47 9.16
N VAL A 94 14.42 -18.85 8.11
CA VAL A 94 15.69 -19.28 7.50
C VAL A 94 16.87 -19.11 8.47
N GLU A 95 16.92 -18.01 9.23
CA GLU A 95 17.95 -17.82 10.25
C GLU A 95 17.85 -18.86 11.38
N GLY A 96 16.64 -19.22 11.80
CA GLY A 96 16.40 -20.30 12.76
C GLY A 96 16.92 -21.65 12.27
N GLU A 97 16.60 -22.02 11.03
CA GLU A 97 17.08 -23.26 10.41
C GLU A 97 18.61 -23.31 10.32
N HIS A 98 19.26 -22.21 9.91
CA HIS A 98 20.72 -22.13 9.88
C HIS A 98 21.34 -22.21 11.28
N GLY A 99 20.73 -21.57 12.28
CA GLY A 99 21.19 -21.62 13.67
C GLY A 99 21.12 -23.03 14.27
N ASP A 100 20.08 -23.78 13.93
CA ASP A 100 19.91 -25.17 14.37
C ASP A 100 20.91 -26.12 13.68
N VAL A 101 21.16 -25.92 12.39
CA VAL A 101 22.20 -26.66 11.64
C VAL A 101 23.59 -26.39 12.22
N LEU A 102 23.94 -25.12 12.48
CA LEU A 102 25.23 -24.76 13.06
C LEU A 102 25.40 -25.32 14.48
N ARG A 103 24.35 -25.29 15.31
CA ARG A 103 24.38 -25.88 16.65
C ARG A 103 24.59 -27.40 16.62
N ARG A 104 23.99 -28.08 15.64
CA ARG A 104 24.16 -29.51 15.44
C ARG A 104 25.58 -29.87 14.97
N LEU A 105 26.12 -29.12 14.01
CA LEU A 105 27.49 -29.32 13.52
C LEU A 105 28.55 -28.96 14.57
N GLY A 106 28.32 -27.92 15.37
CA GLY A 106 29.23 -27.50 16.45
C GLY A 106 29.16 -28.35 17.72
N GLY A 107 28.10 -29.14 17.89
CA GLY A 107 27.98 -30.10 19.00
C GLY A 107 28.57 -31.49 18.71
N GLU A 108 29.01 -31.75 17.48
CA GLU A 108 29.63 -33.01 17.04
C GLU A 108 31.17 -32.94 16.97
N ALA A 109 31.81 -31.89 17.52
CA ALA A 109 33.27 -31.72 17.63
C ALA A 109 33.73 -31.73 19.09
#